data_AF-A0A2E6VFX3-F1
#
_entry.id   AF-A0A2E6VFX3-F1
#
_cell.length_a   1.000
_cell.length_b   1.000
_cell.length_c   1.000
_cell.angle_alpha   90.00
_cell.angle_beta   90.00
_cell.angle_gamma   90.00
#
_symmetry.space_group_name_H-M   'P 1'
#
loop_
_entity.id
_entity.type
_entity.pdbx_description
1 polymer ?
#
loop_
_entity_poly.entity_id
_entity_poly.type
_entity_poly.pdbx_seq_one_letter_code
_entity_poly.pdbx_strand_id
1 'polypeptide(L)'
;MLQIIIFTKFFDFGATISFNYILYKNKLMKYSKIIMALVCVALFLNMQCEDDETSLPQTNCASFAAIDGFSYGNSATSPYSINNVSITEDCLLIEISASGCDGNTWDMQLIDSDVVSESNPPERFVKFFLINTEDCLTVVDRARSFDLTPLQVEGENEIIINVDDYPNPITYTY
;
A
#
# COMPACT_ATOMS: atom_id res chain seq x y z
N MET A 1 53.84 63.47 -26.28
CA MET A 1 53.55 63.23 -24.84
C MET A 1 52.04 63.17 -24.57
N LEU A 2 51.23 62.57 -25.46
CA LEU A 2 49.76 62.49 -25.30
C LEU A 2 49.22 61.06 -25.44
N GLN A 3 50.01 60.13 -25.98
CA GLN A 3 49.59 58.73 -26.17
C GLN A 3 49.84 57.81 -24.97
N ILE A 4 50.72 58.18 -24.02
CA ILE A 4 51.12 57.29 -22.91
C ILE A 4 50.14 57.34 -21.73
N ILE A 5 49.42 58.46 -21.53
CA ILE A 5 48.49 58.64 -20.40
C ILE A 5 47.13 57.96 -20.65
N ILE A 6 46.75 57.77 -21.92
CA ILE A 6 45.46 57.16 -22.28
C ILE A 6 45.50 55.63 -22.10
N PHE A 7 46.65 55.01 -22.32
CA PHE A 7 46.78 53.55 -22.22
C PHE A 7 46.78 53.03 -20.77
N THR A 8 47.28 53.78 -19.79
CA THR A 8 47.24 53.35 -18.38
C THR A 8 45.85 53.49 -17.75
N LYS A 9 45.07 54.51 -18.13
CA LYS A 9 43.69 54.67 -17.62
C LYS A 9 42.69 53.64 -18.16
N PHE A 10 42.94 53.07 -19.34
CA PHE A 10 42.07 52.02 -19.89
C PHE A 10 42.24 50.67 -19.19
N PHE A 11 43.43 50.38 -18.65
CA PHE A 11 43.71 49.11 -17.97
C PHE A 11 43.07 49.06 -16.57
N ASP A 12 43.05 50.17 -15.83
CA ASP A 12 42.45 50.23 -14.48
C ASP A 12 40.91 50.24 -14.48
N PHE A 13 40.27 50.74 -15.55
CA PHE A 13 38.82 50.80 -15.64
C PHE A 13 38.18 49.41 -15.90
N GLY A 14 38.86 48.56 -16.69
CA GLY A 14 38.41 47.18 -16.96
C GLY A 14 38.52 46.23 -15.76
N ALA A 15 39.55 46.39 -14.93
CA ALA A 15 39.75 45.57 -13.72
C ALA A 15 38.69 45.87 -12.63
N THR A 16 38.28 47.13 -12.49
CA THR A 16 37.30 47.53 -11.46
C THR A 16 35.87 47.11 -11.80
N ILE A 17 35.50 47.09 -13.08
CA ILE A 17 34.17 46.62 -13.55
C ILE A 17 34.08 45.09 -13.44
N SER A 18 35.14 44.38 -13.83
CA SER A 18 35.18 42.91 -13.76
C SER A 18 35.15 42.38 -12.32
N PHE A 19 35.82 43.04 -11.36
CA PHE A 19 35.80 42.65 -9.96
C PHE A 19 34.43 42.86 -9.29
N ASN A 20 33.78 44.00 -9.54
CA ASN A 20 32.41 44.26 -9.07
C ASN A 20 31.38 43.31 -9.69
N TYR A 21 31.53 42.95 -10.97
CA TYR A 21 30.67 41.97 -11.65
C TYR A 21 30.83 40.55 -11.08
N ILE A 22 32.07 40.12 -10.76
CA ILE A 22 32.33 38.81 -10.14
C ILE A 22 31.81 38.75 -8.70
N LEU A 23 32.00 39.82 -7.91
CA LEU A 23 31.43 39.91 -6.56
C LEU A 23 29.89 39.92 -6.58
N TYR A 24 29.28 40.64 -7.53
CA TYR A 24 27.83 40.65 -7.74
C TYR A 24 27.30 39.26 -8.17
N LYS A 25 27.98 38.58 -9.10
CA LYS A 25 27.64 37.23 -9.56
C LYS A 25 27.75 36.19 -8.44
N ASN A 26 28.79 36.26 -7.60
CA ASN A 26 28.96 35.38 -6.45
C ASN A 26 27.93 35.63 -5.35
N LYS A 27 27.55 36.90 -5.09
CA LYS A 27 26.43 37.23 -4.21
C LYS A 27 25.12 36.68 -4.76
N LEU A 28 24.82 36.89 -6.05
CA LEU A 28 23.62 36.36 -6.71
C LEU A 28 23.56 34.83 -6.68
N MET A 29 24.68 34.13 -6.89
CA MET A 29 24.74 32.66 -6.79
C MET A 29 24.56 32.18 -5.35
N LYS A 30 25.01 32.92 -4.34
CA LYS A 30 24.80 32.60 -2.92
C LYS A 30 23.35 32.80 -2.51
N TYR A 31 22.72 33.90 -2.93
CA TYR A 31 21.30 34.15 -2.69
C TYR A 31 20.40 33.21 -3.50
N SER A 32 20.77 32.85 -4.73
CA SER A 32 20.06 31.87 -5.56
C SER A 32 20.05 30.48 -4.91
N LYS A 33 21.17 30.04 -4.32
CA LYS A 33 21.21 28.78 -3.55
C LYS A 33 20.35 28.84 -2.29
N ILE A 34 20.32 29.97 -1.59
CA ILE A 34 19.49 30.18 -0.39
C ILE A 34 18.00 30.22 -0.77
N ILE A 35 17.64 30.90 -1.85
CA ILE A 35 16.27 30.97 -2.37
C ILE A 35 15.81 29.59 -2.83
N MET A 36 16.66 28.83 -3.54
CA MET A 36 16.34 27.47 -3.95
C MET A 36 16.16 26.54 -2.75
N ALA A 37 16.99 26.66 -1.72
CA ALA A 37 16.82 25.90 -0.47
C ALA A 37 15.52 26.26 0.26
N LEU A 38 15.14 27.54 0.32
CA LEU A 38 13.88 28.01 0.90
C LEU A 38 12.66 27.49 0.14
N VAL A 39 12.72 27.47 -1.19
CA VAL A 39 11.66 26.89 -2.05
C VAL A 39 11.56 25.38 -1.84
N CYS A 40 12.68 24.65 -1.75
CA CYS A 40 12.66 23.23 -1.45
C CYS A 40 12.05 22.93 -0.08
N VAL A 41 12.39 23.69 0.97
CA VAL A 41 11.81 23.53 2.31
C VAL A 41 10.29 23.78 2.29
N ALA A 42 9.82 24.79 1.56
CA ALA A 42 8.38 25.06 1.42
C ALA A 42 7.62 23.92 0.72
N LEU A 43 8.25 23.19 -0.20
CA LEU A 43 7.64 22.03 -0.86
C LEU A 43 7.47 20.83 0.09
N PHE A 44 8.33 20.68 1.10
CA PHE A 44 8.22 19.59 2.10
C PHE A 44 7.17 19.85 3.19
N LEU A 45 6.65 21.08 3.33
CA LEU A 45 5.64 21.43 4.34
C LEU A 45 4.19 21.08 3.94
N ASN A 46 3.97 20.52 2.74
CA ASN A 46 2.64 20.13 2.26
C ASN A 46 2.36 18.63 2.40
N MET A 47 3.25 17.85 3.02
CA MET A 47 3.00 16.44 3.31
C MET A 47 2.33 16.33 4.68
N GLN A 48 1.10 16.82 4.77
CA GLN A 48 0.22 16.46 5.88
C GLN A 48 -0.39 15.11 5.51
N CYS A 49 0.06 14.06 6.21
CA CYS A 49 -0.64 12.78 6.22
C CYS A 49 -1.85 12.98 7.12
N GLU A 50 -3.04 12.96 6.53
CA GLU A 50 -4.29 12.94 7.27
C GLU A 50 -4.42 11.52 7.81
N ASP A 51 -3.88 11.29 9.00
CA ASP A 51 -4.25 10.12 9.79
C ASP A 51 -5.66 10.44 10.29
N ASP A 52 -6.65 10.09 9.47
CA ASP A 52 -8.02 9.94 9.92
C ASP A 52 -7.96 8.96 11.08
N GLU A 53 -8.07 9.47 12.31
CA GLU A 53 -8.37 8.71 13.52
C GLU A 53 -9.81 8.15 13.41
N THR A 54 -10.07 7.45 12.32
CA THR A 54 -11.12 6.46 12.25
C THR A 54 -10.71 5.41 13.25
N SER A 55 -11.46 5.29 14.34
CA SER A 55 -11.42 4.07 15.14
C SER A 55 -11.46 2.92 14.15
N LEU A 56 -10.35 2.18 14.04
CA LEU A 56 -10.29 1.00 13.16
C LEU A 56 -11.57 0.21 13.43
N PRO A 57 -12.32 -0.20 12.40
CA PRO A 57 -13.53 -0.98 12.60
C PRO A 57 -13.19 -2.10 13.59
N GLN A 58 -13.84 -2.07 14.75
CA GLN A 58 -13.57 -3.07 15.77
C GLN A 58 -14.29 -4.33 15.34
N THR A 59 -13.50 -5.30 14.90
CA THR A 59 -13.97 -6.63 14.55
C THR A 59 -13.59 -7.63 15.62
N ASN A 60 -14.44 -8.63 15.84
CA ASN A 60 -14.12 -9.81 16.65
C ASN A 60 -13.37 -10.88 15.84
N CYS A 61 -13.19 -10.68 14.53
CA CYS A 61 -12.42 -11.58 13.68
C CYS A 61 -10.91 -11.34 13.82
N ALA A 62 -10.10 -12.30 13.38
CA ALA A 62 -8.64 -12.18 13.45
C ALA A 62 -8.07 -11.21 12.41
N SER A 63 -8.74 -11.00 11.29
CA SER A 63 -8.31 -10.15 10.17
C SER A 63 -9.51 -9.73 9.32
N PHE A 64 -9.33 -8.78 8.39
CA PHE A 64 -10.36 -8.40 7.43
C PHE A 64 -10.23 -9.17 6.12
N ALA A 65 -11.35 -9.39 5.44
CA ALA A 65 -11.32 -9.68 4.01
C ALA A 65 -10.87 -8.43 3.24
N ALA A 66 -9.96 -8.58 2.29
CA ALA A 66 -9.44 -7.48 1.47
C ALA A 66 -10.07 -7.50 0.09
N ILE A 67 -10.54 -6.36 -0.41
CA ILE A 67 -10.96 -6.20 -1.80
C ILE A 67 -9.74 -5.78 -2.61
N ASP A 68 -9.17 -6.71 -3.37
CA ASP A 68 -8.01 -6.46 -4.22
C ASP A 68 -8.01 -7.42 -5.41
N GLY A 69 -8.73 -7.03 -6.46
CA GLY A 69 -8.81 -7.81 -7.71
C GLY A 69 -7.46 -8.01 -8.41
N PHE A 70 -6.49 -7.12 -8.18
CA PHE A 70 -5.13 -7.30 -8.72
C PHE A 70 -4.41 -8.45 -8.02
N SER A 71 -4.38 -8.44 -6.68
CA SER A 71 -3.76 -9.52 -5.90
C SER A 71 -4.49 -10.85 -6.08
N TYR A 72 -5.83 -10.83 -6.15
CA TYR A 72 -6.64 -12.03 -6.39
C TYR A 72 -6.18 -12.85 -7.62
N GLY A 73 -5.86 -12.15 -8.71
CA GLY A 73 -5.46 -12.74 -9.99
C GLY A 73 -3.96 -12.98 -10.17
N ASN A 74 -3.11 -12.33 -9.38
CA ASN A 74 -1.66 -12.29 -9.62
C ASN A 74 -0.80 -12.81 -8.46
N SER A 75 -1.36 -12.98 -7.27
CA SER A 75 -0.61 -13.50 -6.11
C SER A 75 -0.42 -15.01 -6.20
N ALA A 76 0.72 -15.47 -5.69
CA ALA A 76 1.00 -16.89 -5.49
C ALA A 76 0.68 -17.27 -4.04
N THR A 77 0.31 -18.52 -3.81
CA THR A 77 0.07 -19.10 -2.48
C THR A 77 0.91 -20.35 -2.28
N SER A 78 1.37 -20.58 -1.05
CA SER A 78 1.91 -21.86 -0.62
C SER A 78 0.81 -22.95 -0.69
N PRO A 79 1.17 -24.24 -0.89
CA PRO A 79 0.20 -25.32 -0.93
C PRO A 79 -0.52 -25.52 0.40
N TYR A 80 -1.84 -25.68 0.34
CA TYR A 80 -2.70 -26.00 1.48
C TYR A 80 -3.87 -26.90 1.03
N SER A 81 -4.67 -27.35 1.98
CA SER A 81 -5.98 -27.97 1.74
C SER A 81 -6.99 -27.33 2.67
N ILE A 82 -8.13 -26.90 2.14
CA ILE A 82 -9.24 -26.38 2.95
C ILE A 82 -10.01 -27.56 3.53
N ASN A 83 -10.09 -27.62 4.84
CA ASN A 83 -10.82 -28.66 5.57
C ASN A 83 -12.28 -28.27 5.77
N ASN A 84 -12.51 -26.99 6.08
CA ASN A 84 -13.83 -26.46 6.39
C ASN A 84 -13.87 -24.95 6.20
N VAL A 85 -15.07 -24.46 5.88
CA VAL A 85 -15.38 -23.04 5.85
C VAL A 85 -16.75 -22.83 6.49
N SER A 86 -16.83 -21.91 7.44
CA SER A 86 -18.07 -21.61 8.16
C SER A 86 -18.16 -20.13 8.52
N ILE A 87 -19.37 -19.66 8.79
CA ILE A 87 -19.62 -18.28 9.23
C ILE A 87 -20.11 -18.29 10.67
N THR A 88 -19.57 -17.39 11.48
CA THR A 88 -20.08 -17.05 12.81
C THR A 88 -20.17 -15.54 12.90
N GLU A 89 -21.39 -15.01 13.01
CA GLU A 89 -21.65 -13.57 12.89
C GLU A 89 -21.07 -13.04 11.57
N ASP A 90 -20.23 -12.00 11.61
CA ASP A 90 -19.59 -11.42 10.42
C ASP A 90 -18.21 -12.05 10.09
N CYS A 91 -17.85 -13.14 10.78
CA CYS A 91 -16.56 -13.79 10.60
C CYS A 91 -16.66 -15.07 9.75
N LEU A 92 -15.98 -15.09 8.60
CA LEU A 92 -15.70 -16.31 7.85
C LEU A 92 -14.51 -17.03 8.49
N LEU A 93 -14.76 -18.17 9.12
CA LEU A 93 -13.74 -19.07 9.62
C LEU A 93 -13.33 -20.05 8.53
N ILE A 94 -12.05 -20.04 8.15
CA ILE A 94 -11.45 -21.01 7.24
C ILE A 94 -10.49 -21.88 8.04
N GLU A 95 -10.67 -23.20 7.95
CA GLU A 95 -9.79 -24.21 8.54
C GLU A 95 -9.00 -24.88 7.42
N ILE A 96 -7.68 -24.87 7.53
CA ILE A 96 -6.76 -25.43 6.54
C ILE A 96 -5.79 -26.44 7.16
N SER A 97 -5.28 -27.34 6.33
CA SER A 97 -4.08 -28.14 6.58
C SER A 97 -2.99 -27.75 5.60
N ALA A 98 -1.75 -27.62 6.07
CA ALA A 98 -0.58 -27.47 5.22
C ALA A 98 0.66 -28.12 5.86
N SER A 99 1.69 -28.34 5.04
CA SER A 99 2.99 -28.80 5.54
C SER A 99 3.70 -27.66 6.27
N GLY A 100 4.14 -27.86 7.51
CA GLY A 100 4.85 -26.87 8.30
C GLY A 100 5.41 -27.45 9.60
N CYS A 101 6.00 -26.60 10.43
CA CYS A 101 6.54 -26.96 11.74
C CYS A 101 5.45 -26.87 12.80
N ASP A 102 4.85 -25.68 12.93
CA ASP A 102 3.73 -25.43 13.83
C ASP A 102 2.72 -24.44 13.26
N GLY A 103 3.01 -23.70 12.17
CA GLY A 103 2.10 -22.75 11.55
C GLY A 103 1.85 -21.45 12.31
N ASN A 104 2.63 -21.15 13.35
CA ASN A 104 2.56 -19.87 14.04
C ASN A 104 3.13 -18.72 13.19
N THR A 105 3.92 -19.03 12.17
CA THR A 105 4.52 -18.03 11.26
C THR A 105 3.75 -17.85 9.95
N TRP A 106 2.64 -18.57 9.78
CA TRP A 106 1.84 -18.50 8.56
C TRP A 106 1.14 -17.14 8.44
N ASP A 107 1.35 -16.49 7.31
CA ASP A 107 0.51 -15.38 6.90
C ASP A 107 -0.68 -15.92 6.09
N MET A 108 -1.88 -15.55 6.51
CA MET A 108 -3.13 -16.11 6.03
C MET A 108 -4.07 -14.94 5.71
N GLN A 109 -4.42 -14.82 4.44
CA GLN A 109 -5.18 -13.69 3.91
C GLN A 109 -6.41 -14.19 3.15
N LEU A 110 -7.47 -13.39 3.14
CA LEU A 110 -8.66 -13.61 2.34
C LEU A 110 -8.84 -12.43 1.40
N ILE A 111 -8.79 -12.67 0.09
CA ILE A 111 -8.82 -11.63 -0.92
C ILE A 111 -10.03 -11.85 -1.83
N ASP A 112 -10.87 -10.83 -1.96
CA ASP A 112 -11.99 -10.75 -2.91
C ASP A 112 -11.51 -10.31 -4.29
N SER A 113 -12.17 -10.82 -5.33
CA SER A 113 -11.83 -10.54 -6.71
C SER A 113 -12.16 -9.12 -7.17
N ASP A 114 -12.82 -8.30 -6.35
CA ASP A 114 -13.36 -6.98 -6.71
C ASP A 114 -14.42 -7.08 -7.83
N VAL A 115 -15.12 -8.21 -7.90
CA VAL A 115 -16.19 -8.46 -8.87
C VAL A 115 -17.42 -8.95 -8.13
N VAL A 116 -18.53 -8.26 -8.34
CA VAL A 116 -19.85 -8.65 -7.86
C VAL A 116 -20.65 -9.20 -9.05
N SER A 117 -21.16 -10.42 -8.93
CA SER A 117 -22.01 -11.03 -9.95
C SER A 117 -23.38 -10.35 -10.02
N GLU A 118 -23.92 -10.22 -11.23
CA GLU A 118 -25.30 -9.78 -11.47
C GLU A 118 -26.31 -10.93 -11.22
N SER A 119 -26.27 -11.53 -10.03
CA SER A 119 -27.20 -12.57 -9.56
C SER A 119 -28.08 -12.07 -8.40
N ASN A 120 -29.05 -12.88 -7.99
CA ASN A 120 -29.90 -12.59 -6.83
C ASN A 120 -30.05 -13.85 -5.96
N PRO A 121 -29.42 -13.90 -4.77
CA PRO A 121 -28.59 -12.85 -4.18
C PRO A 121 -27.26 -12.65 -4.93
N PRO A 122 -26.60 -11.47 -4.86
CA PRO A 122 -25.33 -11.24 -5.53
C PRO A 122 -24.23 -12.16 -5.03
N GLU A 123 -23.30 -12.49 -5.92
CA GLU A 123 -22.16 -13.37 -5.62
C GLU A 123 -20.84 -12.59 -5.56
N ARG A 124 -19.99 -12.98 -4.62
CA ARG A 124 -18.59 -12.55 -4.46
C ARG A 124 -17.66 -13.75 -4.62
N PHE A 125 -16.46 -13.52 -5.13
CA PHE A 125 -15.46 -14.56 -5.33
C PHE A 125 -14.23 -14.22 -4.51
N VAL A 126 -13.91 -15.08 -3.55
CA VAL A 126 -12.79 -14.88 -2.63
C VAL A 126 -11.79 -16.02 -2.76
N LYS A 127 -10.52 -15.73 -2.50
CA LYS A 127 -9.44 -16.71 -2.49
C LYS A 127 -8.68 -16.60 -1.18
N PHE A 128 -8.40 -17.76 -0.59
CA PHE A 128 -7.53 -17.85 0.57
C PHE A 128 -6.07 -17.90 0.10
N PHE A 129 -5.22 -17.07 0.70
CA PHE A 129 -3.79 -17.06 0.42
C PHE A 129 -3.02 -17.44 1.68
N LEU A 130 -2.11 -18.40 1.51
CA LEU A 130 -1.16 -18.82 2.52
C LEU A 130 0.24 -18.42 2.09
N ILE A 131 0.97 -17.71 2.94
CA ILE A 131 2.42 -17.58 2.83
C ILE A 131 3.01 -18.38 3.99
N ASN A 132 3.69 -19.46 3.63
CA ASN A 132 4.34 -20.37 4.57
C ASN A 132 5.80 -20.58 4.16
N THR A 133 6.71 -20.19 5.05
CA THR A 133 8.17 -20.28 4.88
C THR A 133 8.80 -21.33 5.81
N GLU A 134 7.98 -22.17 6.45
CA GLU A 134 8.45 -23.23 7.34
C GLU A 134 8.95 -24.44 6.54
N ASP A 135 10.13 -24.97 6.91
CA ASP A 135 10.80 -26.05 6.17
C ASP A 135 10.42 -27.47 6.66
N CYS A 136 9.62 -27.59 7.72
CA CYS A 136 9.20 -28.88 8.23
C CYS A 136 8.14 -29.54 7.33
N LEU A 137 8.16 -30.88 7.29
CA LEU A 137 7.26 -31.69 6.47
C LEU A 137 6.06 -32.28 7.25
N THR A 138 5.76 -31.71 8.42
CA THR A 138 4.64 -32.17 9.26
C THR A 138 3.35 -31.54 8.75
N VAL A 139 2.27 -32.32 8.68
CA VAL A 139 0.95 -31.74 8.39
C VAL A 139 0.43 -31.05 9.65
N VAL A 140 0.14 -29.77 9.53
CA VAL A 140 -0.34 -28.90 10.61
C VAL A 140 -1.69 -28.33 10.21
N ASP A 141 -2.62 -28.30 11.17
CA ASP A 141 -3.94 -27.69 11.00
C ASP A 141 -3.98 -26.31 11.64
N ARG A 142 -4.51 -25.33 10.92
CA ARG A 142 -4.74 -23.96 11.42
C ARG A 142 -6.08 -23.42 10.96
N ALA A 143 -6.62 -22.51 11.75
CA ALA A 143 -7.87 -21.83 11.45
C ALA A 143 -7.68 -20.32 11.59
N ARG A 144 -8.34 -19.55 10.73
CA ARG A 144 -8.36 -18.09 10.83
C ARG A 144 -9.73 -17.55 10.45
N SER A 145 -10.18 -16.54 11.20
CA SER A 145 -11.41 -15.81 10.93
C SER A 145 -11.13 -14.51 10.17
N PHE A 146 -11.98 -14.21 9.19
CA PHE A 146 -11.93 -13.02 8.37
C PHE A 146 -13.25 -12.25 8.44
N ASP A 147 -13.18 -10.96 8.73
CA ASP A 147 -14.33 -10.06 8.74
C ASP A 147 -14.86 -9.86 7.32
N LEU A 148 -16.14 -10.17 7.13
CA LEU A 148 -16.88 -10.08 5.87
C LEU A 148 -17.60 -8.75 5.67
N THR A 149 -17.64 -7.85 6.65
CA THR A 149 -18.27 -6.53 6.52
C THR A 149 -17.78 -5.73 5.31
N PRO A 150 -16.49 -5.79 4.89
CA PRO A 150 -16.06 -5.09 3.67
C PRO A 150 -16.71 -5.63 2.40
N LEU A 151 -17.18 -6.88 2.40
CA LEU A 151 -17.73 -7.55 1.21
C LEU A 151 -19.24 -7.31 1.04
N GLN A 152 -19.90 -6.71 2.02
CA GLN A 152 -21.32 -6.36 1.95
C GLN A 152 -21.62 -5.50 0.71
N VAL A 153 -22.79 -5.72 0.12
CA VAL A 153 -23.27 -5.02 -1.06
C VAL A 153 -24.40 -4.07 -0.65
N GLU A 154 -24.30 -2.80 -1.04
CA GLU A 154 -25.31 -1.78 -0.74
C GLU A 154 -26.67 -2.16 -1.35
N GLY A 155 -27.72 -2.11 -0.54
CA GLY A 155 -29.09 -2.43 -0.97
C GLY A 155 -29.46 -3.92 -0.83
N GLU A 156 -28.50 -4.76 -0.46
CA GLU A 156 -28.69 -6.20 -0.21
C GLU A 156 -28.56 -6.51 1.28
N ASN A 157 -29.13 -7.65 1.69
CA ASN A 157 -29.03 -8.18 3.05
C ASN A 157 -28.43 -9.60 3.09
N GLU A 158 -28.14 -10.16 1.92
CA GLU A 158 -27.45 -11.44 1.80
C GLU A 158 -26.62 -11.47 0.52
N ILE A 159 -25.50 -12.17 0.59
CA ILE A 159 -24.65 -12.48 -0.56
C ILE A 159 -24.26 -13.96 -0.53
N ILE A 160 -23.89 -14.48 -1.69
CA ILE A 160 -23.23 -15.79 -1.82
C ILE A 160 -21.73 -15.57 -1.95
N ILE A 161 -20.96 -16.23 -1.10
CA ILE A 161 -19.50 -16.21 -1.12
C ILE A 161 -19.01 -17.51 -1.76
N ASN A 162 -18.34 -17.38 -2.89
CA ASN A 162 -17.64 -18.47 -3.56
C ASN A 162 -16.17 -18.44 -3.13
N VAL A 163 -15.75 -19.38 -2.28
CA VAL A 163 -14.36 -19.51 -1.84
C VAL A 163 -13.61 -20.43 -2.81
N ASP A 164 -12.53 -19.95 -3.41
CA ASP A 164 -11.69 -20.75 -4.30
C ASP A 164 -11.12 -21.98 -3.57
N ASP A 165 -10.98 -23.09 -4.30
CA ASP A 165 -10.62 -24.42 -3.76
C ASP A 165 -11.60 -25.01 -2.70
N TYR A 166 -12.78 -24.41 -2.52
CA TYR A 166 -13.85 -24.96 -1.69
C TYR A 166 -15.12 -25.20 -2.52
N PRO A 167 -15.66 -26.43 -2.58
CA PRO A 167 -16.69 -26.78 -3.56
C PRO A 167 -18.09 -26.21 -3.26
N ASN A 168 -18.35 -25.79 -2.02
CA ASN A 168 -19.68 -25.40 -1.58
C ASN A 168 -19.73 -23.89 -1.37
N PRO A 169 -20.52 -23.14 -2.16
CA PRO A 169 -20.77 -21.73 -1.88
C PRO A 169 -21.42 -21.54 -0.50
N ILE A 170 -21.16 -20.40 0.13
CA ILE A 170 -21.66 -20.09 1.47
C ILE A 170 -22.52 -18.84 1.42
N THR A 171 -23.73 -18.93 1.96
CA THR A 171 -24.61 -17.77 2.14
C THR A 171 -24.18 -16.98 3.37
N TYR A 172 -23.94 -15.69 3.19
CA TYR A 172 -23.70 -14.73 4.26
C TYR A 172 -24.87 -13.74 4.31
N THR A 173 -25.56 -13.68 5.44
CA THR A 173 -26.68 -12.78 5.70
C THR A 173 -26.27 -11.78 6.78
N TYR A 174 -26.55 -10.50 6.56
CA TYR A 174 -26.14 -9.38 7.42
C TYR A 174 -27.24 -8.33 7.58
#